data_AF-A0A0F9MZC9-F1
#
_entry.id   AF-A0A0F9MZC9-F1
#
_cell.length_a   1.000
_cell.length_b   1.000
_cell.length_c   1.000
_cell.angle_alpha   90.00
_cell.angle_beta   90.00
_cell.angle_gamma   90.00
#
_symmetry.space_group_name_H-M   'P 1'
#
loop_
_entity.id
_entity.type
_entity.pdbx_description
1 polymer ?
#
loop_
_entity_poly.entity_id
_entity_poly.type
_entity_poly.pdbx_seq_one_letter_code
_entity_poly.pdbx_strand_id
1 'polypeptide(L)'
;MRDLEKKNASARRYYQENKERCKEWVNKYRRTHLEDFARRNIEYRKRIKLECLTAYSCDPPKCCCCGESAIEFLSIDHIIGGGNKHRQELKRQNIYSYLKVNNYPLGYRVLCMNCNFAIGHYGYCPHQKKGG
;
A
#
# COMPACT_ATOMS: atom_id res chain seq x y z
N MET A 1 2.71 24.99 23.76
CA MET A 1 2.51 25.66 22.46
C MET A 1 3.67 26.60 22.11
N ARG A 2 3.90 27.68 22.87
CA ARG A 2 4.97 28.68 22.62
C ARG A 2 6.41 28.11 22.49
N ASP A 3 6.74 27.05 23.21
CA ASP A 3 8.09 26.45 23.16
C ASP A 3 8.31 25.54 21.94
N LEU A 4 7.24 24.93 21.41
CA LEU A 4 7.29 24.13 20.18
C LEU A 4 7.43 25.03 18.95
N GLU A 5 6.73 26.16 18.93
CA GLU A 5 6.82 27.15 17.86
C GLU A 5 8.22 27.75 17.77
N LYS A 6 8.84 28.10 18.91
CA LYS A 6 10.23 28.59 18.96
C LYS A 6 11.24 27.55 18.48
N LYS A 7 11.11 26.28 18.92
CA LYS A 7 11.95 25.17 18.44
C LYS A 7 11.82 24.96 16.93
N ASN A 8 10.59 25.00 16.41
CA ASN A 8 10.33 24.85 14.97
C ASN A 8 10.89 26.03 14.16
N ALA A 9 10.81 27.26 14.67
CA ALA A 9 11.38 28.44 14.01
C ALA A 9 12.92 28.38 13.95
N SER A 10 13.57 27.95 15.04
CA SER A 10 15.02 27.73 15.09
C SER A 10 15.49 26.65 14.11
N ALA A 11 14.79 25.50 14.06
CA ALA A 11 15.09 24.43 13.11
C ALA A 11 14.94 24.86 11.65
N ARG A 12 13.90 25.65 11.33
CA ARG A 12 13.70 26.21 9.98
C ARG A 12 14.83 27.16 9.59
N ARG A 13 15.24 28.06 10.49
CA ARG A 13 16.36 28.99 10.27
C ARG A 13 17.65 28.23 10.02
N TYR A 14 17.97 27.27 10.87
CA TYR A 14 19.14 26.41 10.71
C TYR A 14 19.16 25.70 9.35
N TYR A 15 18.04 25.08 8.95
CA TYR A 15 17.93 24.43 7.63
C TYR A 15 18.16 25.40 6.47
N GLN A 16 17.61 26.62 6.56
CA GLN A 16 17.72 27.61 5.50
C GLN A 16 19.14 28.14 5.35
N GLU A 17 19.84 28.36 6.48
CA GLU A 17 21.24 28.80 6.52
C GLU A 17 22.22 27.67 6.16
N ASN A 18 21.84 26.40 6.36
CA ASN A 18 22.72 25.24 6.17
C ASN A 18 22.23 24.29 5.07
N LYS A 19 21.45 24.80 4.10
CA LYS A 19 20.72 23.98 3.13
C LYS A 19 21.61 22.97 2.39
N GLU A 20 22.78 23.40 1.91
CA GLU A 20 23.71 22.51 1.19
C GLU A 20 24.32 21.45 2.12
N ARG A 21 24.76 21.83 3.31
CA ARG A 21 25.25 20.87 4.32
C ARG A 21 24.18 19.86 4.72
N CYS A 22 22.94 20.31 4.90
CA CYS A 22 21.80 19.42 5.17
C CYS A 22 21.55 18.46 4.00
N LYS A 23 21.61 18.94 2.75
CA LYS A 23 21.48 18.07 1.57
C LYS A 23 22.59 17.04 1.47
N GLU A 24 23.85 17.43 1.64
CA GLU A 24 25.00 16.53 1.62
C GLU A 24 24.89 15.45 2.68
N TRP A 25 24.51 15.84 3.91
CA TRP A 25 24.29 14.91 5.00
C TRP A 25 23.16 13.92 4.68
N VAL A 26 22.02 14.39 4.18
CA VAL A 26 20.89 13.52 3.77
C VAL A 26 21.31 12.58 2.65
N ASN A 27 22.07 13.06 1.66
CA ASN A 27 22.54 12.25 0.54
C ASN A 27 23.52 11.16 1.00
N LYS A 28 24.50 11.53 1.84
CA LYS A 28 25.44 10.57 2.45
C LYS A 28 24.70 9.53 3.28
N TYR A 29 23.79 9.97 4.14
CA TYR A 29 22.98 9.10 4.99
C TYR A 29 22.14 8.12 4.16
N ARG A 30 21.44 8.62 3.12
CA ARG A 30 20.67 7.77 2.21
C ARG A 30 21.56 6.72 1.55
N ARG A 31 22.72 7.13 1.01
CA ARG A 31 23.65 6.23 0.31
C ARG A 31 24.20 5.13 1.21
N THR A 32 24.55 5.45 2.45
CA THR A 32 25.13 4.46 3.38
C THR A 32 24.09 3.58 4.07
N HIS A 33 22.80 3.87 3.94
CA HIS A 33 21.72 3.12 4.60
C HIS A 33 20.67 2.60 3.60
N LEU A 34 21.00 2.54 2.29
CA LEU A 34 20.07 2.11 1.24
C LEU A 34 19.45 0.75 1.53
N GLU A 35 20.26 -0.21 1.98
CA GLU A 35 19.82 -1.58 2.29
C GLU A 35 18.83 -1.61 3.46
N ASP A 36 19.13 -0.87 4.52
CA ASP A 36 18.23 -0.73 5.67
C ASP A 36 16.90 -0.09 5.29
N PHE A 37 16.92 0.94 4.44
CA PHE A 37 15.70 1.53 3.91
C PHE A 37 14.92 0.55 3.04
N ALA A 38 15.59 -0.19 2.16
CA ALA A 38 14.97 -1.20 1.31
C ALA A 38 14.30 -2.29 2.17
N ARG A 39 15.01 -2.82 3.16
CA ARG A 39 14.50 -3.82 4.11
C ARG A 39 13.29 -3.31 4.88
N ARG A 40 13.37 -2.11 5.48
CA ARG A 40 12.24 -1.50 6.19
C ARG A 40 11.04 -1.27 5.28
N ASN A 41 11.27 -0.86 4.03
CA ASN A 41 10.21 -0.67 3.05
C ASN A 41 9.55 -2.00 2.64
N ILE A 42 10.31 -3.08 2.49
CA ILE A 42 9.78 -4.42 2.21
C ILE A 42 8.89 -4.88 3.36
N GLU A 43 9.38 -4.81 4.59
CA GLU A 43 8.61 -5.24 5.78
C GLU A 43 7.38 -4.37 6.01
N TYR A 44 7.50 -3.06 5.80
CA TYR A 44 6.35 -2.16 5.83
C TYR A 44 5.29 -2.55 4.80
N ARG A 45 5.70 -2.84 3.55
CA ARG A 45 4.79 -3.23 2.46
C ARG A 45 4.09 -4.56 2.74
N LYS A 46 4.82 -5.56 3.27
CA LYS A 46 4.24 -6.85 3.68
C LYS A 46 3.18 -6.65 4.76
N ARG A 47 3.51 -5.88 5.81
CA ARG A 47 2.60 -5.61 6.92
C ARG A 47 1.33 -4.90 6.48
N ILE A 48 1.44 -3.80 5.72
CA ILE A 48 0.23 -3.07 5.27
C ILE A 48 -0.61 -3.91 4.30
N LYS A 49 0.02 -4.77 3.49
CA LYS A 49 -0.69 -5.70 2.62
C LYS A 49 -1.53 -6.64 3.47
N LEU A 50 -0.92 -7.30 4.47
CA LEU A 50 -1.61 -8.22 5.36
C LEU A 50 -2.77 -7.52 6.11
N GLU A 51 -2.52 -6.35 6.72
CA GLU A 51 -3.56 -5.57 7.41
C GLU A 51 -4.76 -5.26 6.50
N CYS A 52 -4.50 -4.82 5.25
CA CYS A 52 -5.57 -4.57 4.30
C CYS A 52 -6.30 -5.85 3.89
N LEU A 53 -5.58 -6.94 3.63
CA LEU A 53 -6.20 -8.21 3.27
C LEU A 53 -7.13 -8.70 4.38
N THR A 54 -6.70 -8.65 5.63
CA THR A 54 -7.53 -9.01 6.79
C THR A 54 -8.75 -8.09 6.92
N ALA A 55 -8.62 -6.79 6.66
CA ALA A 55 -9.75 -5.84 6.74
C ALA A 55 -10.87 -6.13 5.72
N TYR A 56 -10.55 -6.72 4.56
CA TYR A 56 -11.51 -7.02 3.49
C TYR A 56 -11.81 -8.52 3.34
N SER A 57 -11.39 -9.35 4.30
CA SER A 57 -11.53 -10.82 4.29
C SER A 57 -11.77 -11.34 5.71
N CYS A 58 -11.67 -12.65 5.92
CA CYS A 58 -11.46 -13.28 7.23
C CYS A 58 -9.99 -13.24 7.69
N ASP A 59 -9.76 -13.74 8.90
CA ASP A 59 -8.43 -14.00 9.46
C ASP A 59 -8.27 -15.52 9.71
N PRO A 60 -7.40 -16.24 8.96
CA PRO A 60 -6.47 -15.73 7.95
C PRO A 60 -7.16 -15.29 6.64
N PRO A 61 -6.61 -14.31 5.90
CA PRO A 61 -7.19 -13.84 4.64
C PRO A 61 -7.28 -14.92 3.56
N LYS A 62 -8.34 -14.88 2.76
CA LYS A 62 -8.56 -15.80 1.63
C LYS A 62 -9.25 -15.12 0.47
N CYS A 63 -9.04 -15.66 -0.73
CA CYS A 63 -9.77 -15.28 -1.93
C CYS A 63 -11.26 -15.57 -1.74
N CYS A 64 -12.10 -14.56 -1.89
CA CYS A 64 -13.56 -14.74 -1.74
C CYS A 64 -14.19 -15.56 -2.89
N CYS A 65 -13.44 -15.84 -3.96
CA CYS A 65 -13.92 -16.63 -5.10
C CYS A 65 -13.55 -18.11 -5.02
N CYS A 66 -12.27 -18.43 -4.76
CA CYS A 66 -11.74 -19.80 -4.86
C CYS A 66 -11.11 -20.33 -3.56
N GLY A 67 -11.09 -19.53 -2.49
CA GLY A 67 -10.57 -19.95 -1.19
C GLY A 67 -9.03 -19.98 -1.05
N GLU A 68 -8.27 -19.63 -2.10
CA GLU A 68 -6.81 -19.46 -2.03
C GLU A 68 -6.42 -18.61 -0.81
N SER A 69 -5.42 -19.03 -0.05
CA SER A 69 -5.03 -18.44 1.24
C SER A 69 -3.55 -18.04 1.33
N ALA A 70 -2.72 -18.36 0.33
CA ALA A 70 -1.36 -17.88 0.26
C ALA A 70 -1.33 -16.35 0.06
N ILE A 71 -0.84 -15.62 1.06
CA ILE A 71 -0.83 -14.15 1.10
C ILE A 71 -0.12 -13.53 -0.10
N GLU A 72 0.87 -14.22 -0.66
CA GLU A 72 1.61 -13.88 -1.87
C GLU A 72 0.70 -13.77 -3.09
N PHE A 73 -0.29 -14.67 -3.19
CA PHE A 73 -1.23 -14.72 -4.30
C PHE A 73 -2.44 -13.80 -4.11
N LEU A 74 -2.68 -13.30 -2.90
CA LEU A 74 -3.81 -12.41 -2.62
C LEU A 74 -3.56 -10.96 -3.05
N SER A 75 -4.63 -10.32 -3.49
CA SER A 75 -4.67 -8.94 -3.97
C SER A 75 -6.01 -8.28 -3.64
N ILE A 76 -6.02 -6.94 -3.64
CA ILE A 76 -7.26 -6.17 -3.55
C ILE A 76 -7.82 -5.96 -4.96
N ASP A 77 -9.10 -6.27 -5.10
CA ASP A 77 -9.92 -6.01 -6.29
C ASP A 77 -11.00 -4.96 -6.00
N HIS A 78 -11.36 -4.20 -7.04
CA HIS A 78 -12.43 -3.21 -7.00
C HIS A 78 -13.74 -3.89 -7.43
N ILE A 79 -14.73 -3.97 -6.55
CA ILE A 79 -15.97 -4.73 -6.79
C ILE A 79 -16.72 -4.22 -8.04
N ILE A 80 -16.74 -2.91 -8.26
CA ILE A 80 -17.43 -2.26 -9.40
C ILE A 80 -16.45 -1.99 -10.57
N GLY A 81 -15.24 -2.56 -10.51
CA GLY A 81 -14.17 -2.25 -11.44
C GLY A 81 -13.59 -0.85 -11.22
N GLY A 82 -12.95 -0.28 -12.26
CA GLY A 82 -12.35 1.06 -12.18
C GLY A 82 -10.95 1.10 -11.54
N GLY A 83 -10.34 -0.04 -11.24
CA GLY A 83 -9.01 -0.10 -10.63
C GLY A 83 -7.91 0.57 -11.47
N ASN A 84 -8.05 0.60 -12.79
CA ASN A 84 -7.12 1.33 -13.67
C ASN A 84 -7.18 2.84 -13.45
N LYS A 85 -8.39 3.40 -13.35
CA LYS A 85 -8.58 4.83 -13.08
C LYS A 85 -8.08 5.19 -11.68
N HIS A 86 -8.44 4.40 -10.67
CA HIS A 86 -7.98 4.62 -9.30
C HIS A 86 -6.44 4.55 -9.21
N ARG A 87 -5.80 3.62 -9.91
CA ARG A 87 -4.32 3.53 -9.98
C ARG A 87 -3.70 4.79 -10.57
N GLN A 88 -4.32 5.39 -11.60
CA GLN A 88 -3.86 6.64 -12.19
C GLN A 88 -4.03 7.82 -11.21
N GLU A 89 -5.15 7.87 -10.50
CA GLU A 89 -5.44 8.90 -9.48
C GLU A 89 -4.45 8.85 -8.30
N LEU A 90 -4.09 7.64 -7.85
CA LEU A 90 -3.13 7.43 -6.76
C LEU A 90 -1.69 7.83 -7.13
N LYS A 91 -1.36 7.98 -8.42
CA LYS A 91 -0.02 8.30 -8.93
C LYS A 91 1.05 7.36 -8.36
N ARG A 92 1.80 7.81 -7.35
CA ARG A 92 2.90 7.08 -6.69
C ARG A 92 2.47 6.36 -5.40
N GLN A 93 1.22 6.53 -4.96
CA GLN A 93 0.73 5.93 -3.74
C GLN A 93 0.33 4.47 -3.95
N ASN A 94 0.75 3.60 -3.03
CA ASN A 94 0.32 2.21 -3.01
C ASN A 94 -1.14 2.12 -2.53
N ILE A 95 -1.97 1.30 -3.20
CA ILE A 95 -3.37 1.10 -2.84
C ILE A 95 -3.54 0.65 -1.37
N TYR A 96 -2.68 -0.21 -0.84
CA TYR A 96 -2.74 -0.62 0.57
C TYR A 96 -2.56 0.58 1.52
N SER A 97 -1.64 1.49 1.20
CA SER A 97 -1.46 2.72 1.98
C SER A 97 -2.68 3.65 1.88
N TYR A 98 -3.29 3.75 0.70
CA TYR A 98 -4.53 4.50 0.52
C TYR A 98 -5.68 3.92 1.36
N LEU A 99 -5.91 2.62 1.30
CA LEU A 99 -7.01 1.97 2.04
C LEU A 99 -6.83 2.14 3.55
N LYS A 100 -5.60 1.98 4.05
CA LYS A 100 -5.28 2.19 5.47
C LYS A 100 -5.54 3.63 5.92
N VAL A 101 -5.10 4.64 5.16
CA VAL A 101 -5.28 6.06 5.53
C VAL A 101 -6.75 6.46 5.49
N ASN A 102 -7.54 5.83 4.63
CA ASN A 102 -8.98 6.10 4.49
C ASN A 102 -9.85 5.16 5.36
N ASN A 103 -9.29 4.51 6.38
CA ASN A 103 -10.01 3.63 7.31
C ASN A 103 -10.80 2.49 6.63
N TYR A 104 -10.21 1.90 5.59
CA TYR A 104 -10.75 0.73 4.88
C TYR A 104 -12.18 0.93 4.33
N PRO A 105 -12.38 1.85 3.35
CA PRO A 105 -13.71 2.11 2.80
C PRO A 105 -14.30 0.90 2.08
N LEU A 106 -15.62 0.82 1.99
CA LEU A 106 -16.31 -0.23 1.22
C LEU A 106 -15.98 -0.15 -0.29
N GLY A 107 -16.35 -1.20 -1.03
CA GLY A 107 -16.18 -1.27 -2.50
C GLY A 107 -14.97 -2.09 -2.98
N TYR A 108 -14.28 -2.74 -2.04
CA TYR A 108 -13.13 -3.59 -2.31
C TYR A 108 -13.37 -5.02 -1.80
N ARG A 109 -12.69 -5.99 -2.41
CA ARG A 109 -12.69 -7.40 -1.97
C ARG A 109 -11.30 -8.03 -2.11
N VAL A 110 -11.08 -9.13 -1.42
CA VAL A 110 -9.85 -9.94 -1.56
C VAL A 110 -10.04 -11.04 -2.61
N LEU A 111 -9.16 -11.04 -3.62
CA LEU A 111 -9.08 -12.09 -4.65
C LEU A 111 -7.64 -12.55 -4.81
N CYS A 112 -7.45 -13.84 -5.15
CA CYS A 112 -6.17 -14.27 -5.69
C CYS A 112 -5.93 -13.64 -7.07
N MET A 113 -4.66 -13.51 -7.47
CA MET A 113 -4.27 -12.86 -8.73
C MET A 113 -4.95 -13.48 -9.95
N ASN A 114 -5.17 -14.79 -9.96
CA ASN A 114 -5.85 -15.48 -11.07
C ASN A 114 -7.35 -15.15 -11.12
N CYS A 115 -8.03 -15.07 -9.97
CA CYS A 115 -9.45 -14.68 -9.92
C CYS A 115 -9.63 -13.20 -10.27
N ASN A 116 -8.75 -12.34 -9.76
CA ASN A 116 -8.73 -10.91 -10.09
C ASN A 116 -8.53 -10.71 -11.60
N PHE A 117 -7.51 -11.36 -12.18
CA PHE A 117 -7.26 -11.34 -13.61
C PHE A 117 -8.47 -11.82 -14.42
N ALA A 118 -9.04 -12.97 -14.06
CA ALA A 118 -10.17 -13.53 -14.81
C ALA A 118 -11.38 -12.58 -14.80
N ILE A 119 -11.74 -12.01 -13.65
CA ILE A 119 -12.86 -11.07 -13.56
C ILE A 119 -12.56 -9.78 -14.30
N GLY A 120 -11.36 -9.21 -14.14
CA GLY A 120 -10.97 -7.98 -14.80
C GLY A 120 -10.88 -8.10 -16.32
N HIS A 121 -10.49 -9.27 -16.84
CA HIS A 121 -10.26 -9.47 -18.28
C HIS A 121 -11.46 -10.09 -19.00
N TYR A 122 -12.13 -11.08 -18.39
CA TYR A 122 -13.24 -11.82 -19.00
C TYR A 122 -14.61 -11.45 -18.43
N GLY A 123 -14.67 -10.63 -17.37
CA GLY A 123 -15.91 -10.28 -16.67
C GLY A 123 -16.44 -11.37 -15.73
N TYR A 124 -15.78 -12.53 -15.65
CA TYR A 124 -16.17 -13.64 -14.77
C TYR A 124 -14.95 -14.47 -14.33
N CYS A 125 -15.07 -15.20 -13.21
CA CYS A 125 -14.08 -16.20 -12.82
C CYS A 125 -14.54 -17.62 -13.20
N PRO A 126 -13.72 -18.46 -13.86
CA PRO A 126 -14.07 -19.86 -14.17
C PRO A 126 -14.45 -20.71 -12.95
N HIS A 127 -13.95 -20.39 -11.75
CA HIS A 127 -14.36 -21.06 -10.51
C HIS A 127 -15.84 -20.86 -10.18
N GLN A 128 -16.47 -19.79 -10.66
CA GLN A 128 -17.89 -19.51 -10.45
C GLN A 128 -18.79 -20.23 -11.47
N LYS A 129 -18.23 -20.73 -12.59
CA LYS A 129 -18.99 -21.48 -13.62
C LYS A 129 -19.07 -22.98 -13.34
N LYS A 130 -18.23 -23.53 -12.46
CA LYS A 130 -18.30 -24.94 -12.06
C LYS A 130 -19.34 -25.14 -10.96
N GLY A 131 -20.60 -24.89 -11.33
CA GLY A 131 -21.77 -25.48 -10.68
C GLY A 131 -22.22 -26.66 -11.53
N GLY A 132 -21.69 -27.83 -11.22
CA GLY A 132 -22.21 -29.15 -11.58
C GLY A 132 -22.20 -29.98 -10.31
#